data_AF-A0A3L7SUJ1-F1
#
_entry.id   AF-A0A3L7SUJ1-F1
#
_cell.length_a   1.000
_cell.length_b   1.000
_cell.length_c   1.000
_cell.angle_alpha   90.00
_cell.angle_beta   90.00
_cell.angle_gamma   90.00
#
_symmetry.space_group_name_H-M   'P 1'
#
loop_
_entity.id
_entity.type
_entity.pdbx_description
1 polymer ?
#
loop_
_entity_poly.entity_id
_entity_poly.type
_entity_poly.pdbx_seq_one_letter_code
_entity_poly.pdbx_strand_id
1 'polypeptide(L)' 'CVVMEDAVAGIQAATAGGMQSVAVRHVGHHPAEALKAAGASLVVECLTELDGPNLVSLVLH' A
#
# COMPACT_ATOMS: atom_id res chain seq x y z
N CYS A 1 6.79 -8.24 6.08
CA CYS A 1 5.40 -8.55 5.68
C CYS A 1 4.88 -7.36 4.85
N VAL A 2 4.04 -7.61 3.85
CA VAL A 2 3.40 -6.55 3.04
C VAL A 2 1.89 -6.64 3.21
N VAL A 3 1.24 -5.51 3.48
CA VAL A 3 -0.22 -5.40 3.55
C VAL A 3 -0.74 -4.78 2.25
N MET A 4 -1.75 -5.40 1.65
CA MET A 4 -2.53 -4.81 0.55
C MET A 4 -3.77 -4.17 1.15
N GLU A 5 -3.99 -2.87 0.91
CA GLU A 5 -5.06 -2.13 1.58
C GLU A 5 -5.65 -1.05 0.68
N ASP A 6 -6.92 -0.68 0.83
CA ASP A 6 -7.56 0.37 0.04
C ASP A 6 -8.02 1.58 0.89
N ALA A 7 -7.90 1.48 2.23
CA ALA A 7 -8.30 2.51 3.17
C ALA A 7 -7.15 3.12 3.97
N VAL A 8 -7.28 4.42 4.30
CA VAL A 8 -6.32 5.16 5.13
C VAL A 8 -6.10 4.48 6.50
N ALA A 9 -7.18 4.01 7.14
CA ALA A 9 -7.10 3.41 8.46
C ALA A 9 -6.29 2.10 8.46
N GLY A 10 -6.45 1.25 7.42
CA GLY A 10 -5.68 0.01 7.31
C GLY A 10 -4.21 0.27 7.01
N ILE A 11 -3.90 1.29 6.18
CA ILE A 11 -2.50 1.69 5.91
C ILE A 11 -1.84 2.16 7.20
N GLN A 12 -2.50 3.01 7.97
CA GLN A 12 -1.99 3.48 9.26
C GLN A 12 -1.78 2.32 10.25
N ALA A 13 -2.68 1.33 10.25
CA ALA A 13 -2.52 0.12 11.04
C ALA A 13 -1.29 -0.71 10.60
N ALA A 14 -1.07 -0.87 9.29
CA ALA A 14 0.11 -1.56 8.75
C ALA A 14 1.40 -0.84 9.15
N THR A 15 1.44 0.49 9.02
CA THR A 15 2.58 1.32 9.44
C THR A 15 2.85 1.19 10.94
N ALA A 16 1.81 1.26 11.78
CA ALA A 16 1.93 1.08 13.23
C ALA A 16 2.43 -0.32 13.62
N GLY A 17 2.11 -1.34 12.80
CA GLY A 17 2.62 -2.70 12.93
C GLY A 17 4.03 -2.93 12.37
N GLY A 18 4.71 -1.89 11.87
CA GLY A 18 6.04 -2.01 11.25
C GLY A 18 6.04 -2.76 9.92
N MET A 19 4.90 -2.78 9.22
CA MET A 19 4.76 -3.45 7.92
C MET A 19 4.81 -2.43 6.78
N GLN A 20 5.26 -2.90 5.62
CA GLN A 20 5.15 -2.16 4.37
C GLN A 20 3.71 -2.30 3.84
N SER A 21 3.22 -1.29 3.13
CA SER A 21 1.87 -1.35 2.56
C SER A 21 1.83 -0.92 1.10
N VAL A 22 1.01 -1.64 0.33
CA VAL A 22 0.65 -1.28 -1.03
C VAL A 22 -0.82 -0.87 -1.02
N ALA A 23 -1.07 0.40 -1.34
CA ALA A 23 -2.42 0.90 -1.47
C ALA A 23 -2.99 0.55 -2.86
N VAL A 24 -4.17 -0.08 -2.90
CA VAL A 24 -4.82 -0.51 -4.15
C VAL A 24 -6.09 0.31 -4.37
N ARG A 25 -6.14 1.10 -5.44
CA ARG A 25 -7.20 2.10 -5.66
C ARG A 25 -8.42 1.60 -6.44
N HIS A 26 -8.64 0.29 -6.53
CA HIS A 26 -9.63 -0.30 -7.44
C HIS A 26 -11.05 0.28 -7.32
N VAL A 27 -11.52 0.60 -6.11
CA VAL A 27 -12.86 1.19 -5.86
C VAL A 27 -12.80 2.71 -5.65
N GLY A 28 -11.60 3.30 -5.60
CA GLY A 28 -11.41 4.76 -5.54
C GLY A 28 -11.90 5.44 -4.26
N HIS A 29 -12.05 4.71 -3.14
CA HIS A 29 -12.54 5.24 -1.86
C HIS A 29 -11.74 6.44 -1.33
N HIS A 30 -10.44 6.47 -1.63
CA HIS A 30 -9.54 7.54 -1.23
C HIS A 30 -8.68 8.01 -2.40
N PRO A 31 -8.35 9.32 -2.47
CA PRO A 31 -7.39 9.82 -3.45
C PRO A 31 -5.99 9.27 -3.14
N ALA A 32 -5.19 9.05 -4.18
CA ALA A 32 -3.83 8.51 -4.06
C ALA A 32 -2.97 9.29 -3.05
N GLU A 33 -3.11 10.62 -3.01
CA GLU A 33 -2.36 11.48 -2.10
C GLU A 33 -2.73 11.25 -0.63
N ALA A 34 -3.99 10.92 -0.32
CA ALA A 34 -4.38 10.58 1.05
C ALA A 34 -3.77 9.23 1.48
N LEU A 35 -3.68 8.27 0.56
CA LEU A 35 -3.09 6.95 0.81
C LEU A 35 -1.57 7.05 1.02
N LYS A 36 -0.89 7.88 0.21
CA LYS A 36 0.54 8.21 0.42
C LYS A 36 0.76 8.90 1.76
N ALA A 37 -0.03 9.92 2.07
CA ALA A 37 0.07 10.65 3.34
C ALA A 37 -0.21 9.77 4.56
N ALA A 38 -0.98 8.70 4.39
CA ALA A 38 -1.25 7.71 5.44
C ALA A 38 -0.07 6.76 5.72
N GLY A 39 0.94 6.72 4.83
CA GLY A 39 2.12 5.86 4.98
C GLY A 39 2.23 4.72 3.98
N ALA A 40 1.47 4.75 2.87
CA ALA A 40 1.59 3.74 1.82
C ALA A 40 2.98 3.78 1.18
N SER A 41 3.62 2.62 1.09
CA SER A 41 4.93 2.45 0.46
C SER A 41 4.84 2.48 -1.07
N LEU A 42 3.72 1.99 -1.61
CA LEU A 42 3.40 2.01 -3.04
C LEU A 42 1.89 2.24 -3.21
N VAL A 43 1.50 2.91 -4.28
CA VAL A 43 0.08 3.08 -4.65
C VAL A 43 -0.11 2.60 -6.09
N VAL A 44 -1.05 1.69 -6.30
CA VAL A 44 -1.40 1.11 -7.61
C VAL A 44 -2.90 1.24 -7.85
N GLU A 45 -3.33 1.28 -9.12
CA GLU A 45 -4.78 1.28 -9.41
C GLU A 45 -5.37 -0.13 -9.28
N CYS A 46 -4.59 -1.15 -9.60
CA CYS A 46 -5.01 -2.54 -9.53
C CYS A 46 -3.86 -3.51 -9.19
N LEU A 47 -4.20 -4.71 -8.71
CA LEU A 47 -3.21 -5.72 -8.33
C LEU A 47 -2.37 -6.22 -9.52
N THR A 48 -2.85 -6.07 -10.76
CA THR A 48 -2.11 -6.48 -11.97
C THR A 48 -0.90 -5.58 -12.27
N GLU A 49 -0.75 -4.46 -11.59
CA GLU A 49 0.45 -3.60 -11.65
C GLU A 49 1.57 -4.10 -10.74
N LEU A 50 1.32 -5.11 -9.91
CA LEU A 50 2.30 -5.69 -9.01
C LEU A 50 2.98 -6.90 -9.64
N ASP A 51 4.28 -7.02 -9.39
CA ASP A 51 5.06 -8.22 -9.68
C ASP A 51 5.89 -8.63 -8.45
N GLY A 52 6.42 -9.85 -8.51
CA GLY A 52 7.26 -10.40 -7.43
C GLY A 52 8.45 -9.49 -7.07
N PRO A 53 9.26 -9.04 -8.04
CA PRO A 53 10.37 -8.13 -7.79
C PRO A 53 9.99 -6.83 -7.05
N ASN A 54 8.89 -6.18 -7.43
CA ASN A 54 8.42 -4.95 -6.79
C ASN A 54 7.95 -5.19 -5.35
N LEU A 55 7.37 -6.36 -5.06
CA LEU A 55 6.98 -6.70 -3.68
C LEU A 55 8.18 -7.06 -2.80
N VAL A 56 9.18 -7.73 -3.37
CA VAL A 56 10.42 -8.08 -2.67
C VAL A 56 11.21 -6.81 -2.33
N SER A 57 11.27 -5.83 -3.23
CA SER A 57 12.01 -4.58 -2.99
C SER A 57 11.42 -3.77 -1.83
N LEU A 58 10.12 -3.86 -1.58
CA LEU A 58 9.46 -3.19 -0.45
C LEU A 58 9.90 -3.75 0.90
N VAL A 59 10.10 -5.07 1.03
CA VAL A 59 10.39 -5.71 2.34
C VAL A 59 11.87 -5.85 2.68
N LEU A 60 12.76 -5.59 1.72
CA LEU A 60 14.21 -5.67 1.92
C LEU A 60 14.86 -4.31 2.24
N HIS A 61 14.07 -3.24 2.32
CA HIS A 61 14.45 -1.90 2.78
C HIS A 61 13.67 -1.52 4.05
#